data_AF-A0A494YUM8-F1
#
_entry.id   AF-A0A494YUM8-F1
#
_cell.length_a   1.000
_cell.length_b   1.000
_cell.length_c   1.000
_cell.angle_alpha   90.00
_cell.angle_beta   90.00
_cell.angle_gamma   90.00
#
_symmetry.space_group_name_H-M   'P 1'
#
loop_
_entity.id
_entity.type
_entity.pdbx_description
1 polymer ?
#
loop_
_entity_poly.entity_id
_entity_poly.type
_entity_poly.pdbx_seq_one_letter_code
_entity_poly.pdbx_strand_id
1 'polypeptide(L)'
;MTIYSYVEGNREGGFHLKKIVLVILLLFGFTFVYAEDAVTAAGTTEMYVNAKNDIILRAEPKQNAEQLGTIKNHSKVTVLSSSNGWSYIKSGKLEGYVYSVALTTKNPKATNGTVTGGLVPSEGLILTYNPSFLDDAKESFIVKKDGEYTHLYNPKSSLYPDLPNYTYIETKDRLLIGVASSDFIFINVPLPLKQGSHVKQPIMYYEELDVLVESTTKTIKVKAGTFKNVVILKYADGSREYLARGIGIIKSTTGDGKIITELVSVKQSK
;
A
#
# COMPACT_ATOMS: atom_id res chain seq x y z
N MET A 1 -48.05 70.12 -7.73
CA MET A 1 -47.97 71.54 -7.31
C MET A 1 -47.44 71.53 -5.89
N THR A 2 -46.13 71.71 -5.72
CA THR A 2 -45.50 72.96 -5.23
C THR A 2 -45.34 72.88 -3.71
N ILE A 3 -44.18 72.42 -3.22
CA ILE A 3 -42.98 73.18 -2.78
C ILE A 3 -42.98 73.39 -1.25
N TYR A 4 -41.89 72.91 -0.65
CA TYR A 4 -41.10 73.42 0.49
C TYR A 4 -41.79 74.20 1.63
N SER A 5 -41.46 73.86 2.87
CA SER A 5 -40.41 74.59 3.63
C SER A 5 -40.32 74.13 5.09
N TYR A 6 -39.18 74.49 5.66
CA TYR A 6 -38.51 74.04 6.88
C TYR A 6 -38.55 75.15 7.92
N VAL A 7 -38.78 74.86 9.22
CA VAL A 7 -38.31 75.69 10.36
C VAL A 7 -38.07 74.81 11.62
N GLU A 8 -36.98 75.17 12.33
CA GLU A 8 -36.27 74.55 13.47
C GLU A 8 -36.97 74.54 14.85
N GLY A 9 -36.42 73.75 15.78
CA GLY A 9 -36.74 73.87 17.22
C GLY A 9 -36.11 72.88 18.23
N ASN A 10 -34.78 72.85 18.32
CA ASN A 10 -33.91 72.78 19.53
C ASN A 10 -34.03 71.73 20.70
N ARG A 11 -32.83 71.32 21.19
CA ARG A 11 -32.44 70.70 22.52
C ARG A 11 -32.54 69.15 22.63
N GLU A 12 -31.54 68.36 23.07
CA GLU A 12 -30.47 68.54 24.07
C GLU A 12 -29.20 67.67 23.83
N GLY A 13 -28.06 68.12 24.41
CA GLY A 13 -26.94 67.31 24.97
C GLY A 13 -25.92 66.71 23.97
N GLY A 14 -24.60 66.84 24.10
CA GLY A 14 -23.70 67.36 25.12
C GLY A 14 -22.25 67.06 24.69
N PHE A 15 -21.38 68.05 24.89
CA PHE A 15 -19.94 68.20 24.60
C PHE A 15 -19.05 67.02 25.10
N HIS A 16 -17.80 66.70 24.68
CA HIS A 16 -16.87 67.11 23.63
C HIS A 16 -15.55 66.30 23.76
N LEU A 17 -14.86 66.19 22.63
CA LEU A 17 -13.46 65.75 22.45
C LEU A 17 -12.47 66.75 23.10
N LYS A 18 -11.50 66.31 23.90
CA LYS A 18 -10.36 67.14 24.37
C LYS A 18 -9.02 66.58 23.91
N LYS A 19 -8.19 67.48 23.37
CA LYS A 19 -6.86 67.30 22.78
C LYS A 19 -5.74 67.40 23.84
N ILE A 20 -4.76 66.50 23.72
CA ILE A 20 -3.29 66.68 23.75
C ILE A 20 -2.64 67.43 24.94
N VAL A 21 -1.77 66.74 25.68
CA VAL A 21 -0.53 67.29 26.28
C VAL A 21 0.62 66.27 26.16
N LEU A 22 1.76 66.75 25.66
CA LEU A 22 3.05 66.09 25.45
C LEU A 22 3.89 66.14 26.75
N VAL A 23 4.40 64.99 27.23
CA VAL A 23 5.44 64.95 28.28
C VAL A 23 6.49 63.88 27.92
N ILE A 24 7.71 64.34 27.69
CA ILE A 24 8.93 63.54 27.53
C ILE A 24 9.54 63.36 28.93
N LEU A 25 9.77 62.12 29.36
CA LEU A 25 10.63 61.82 30.50
C LEU A 25 11.30 60.44 30.31
N LEU A 26 12.60 60.49 30.03
CA LEU A 26 13.55 59.39 30.01
C LEU A 26 13.72 58.85 31.44
N LEU A 27 13.27 57.62 31.71
CA LEU A 27 13.74 56.81 32.84
C LEU A 27 13.64 55.32 32.48
N PHE A 28 14.78 54.64 32.59
CA PHE A 28 15.01 53.21 32.43
C PHE A 28 13.89 52.32 33.01
N GLY A 29 13.42 51.35 32.23
CA GLY A 29 12.45 50.37 32.72
C GLY A 29 12.21 49.26 31.71
N PHE A 30 13.18 48.36 31.60
CA PHE A 30 13.04 46.95 31.21
C PHE A 30 12.02 46.68 30.08
N THR A 31 12.52 46.56 28.84
CA THR A 31 11.77 45.87 27.80
C THR A 31 11.48 44.45 28.30
N PHE A 32 10.24 44.20 28.72
CA PHE A 32 9.71 42.84 28.64
C PHE A 32 9.64 42.54 27.14
N VAL A 33 10.75 42.00 26.61
CA VAL A 33 10.69 41.18 25.42
C VAL A 33 9.77 40.04 25.84
N TYR A 34 8.50 40.09 25.45
CA TYR A 34 7.74 38.87 25.31
C TYR A 34 8.50 38.08 24.26
N ALA A 35 9.30 37.12 24.71
CA ALA A 35 9.56 35.97 23.88
C ALA A 35 8.17 35.42 23.58
N GLU A 36 7.68 35.66 22.37
CA GLU A 36 6.83 34.64 21.78
C GLU A 36 7.72 33.40 21.80
N ASP A 37 7.49 32.54 22.79
CA ASP A 37 7.74 31.13 22.56
C ASP A 37 6.96 30.86 21.29
N ALA A 38 7.67 30.82 20.16
CA ALA A 38 7.20 30.12 19.00
C ALA A 38 6.89 28.73 19.55
N VAL A 39 5.62 28.49 19.85
CA VAL A 39 5.12 27.14 20.08
C VAL A 39 5.32 26.50 18.73
N THR A 40 6.52 25.98 18.51
CA THR A 40 6.79 24.98 17.50
C THR A 40 5.75 23.93 17.77
N ALA A 41 4.70 23.91 16.96
CA ALA A 41 3.69 22.88 17.01
C ALA A 41 4.46 21.57 16.96
N ALA A 42 4.48 20.86 18.08
CA ALA A 42 5.16 19.57 18.18
C ALA A 42 4.53 18.70 17.10
N GLY A 43 5.30 18.39 16.06
CA GLY A 43 4.81 17.66 14.91
C GLY A 43 4.30 16.31 15.38
N THR A 44 2.98 16.12 15.36
CA THR A 44 2.42 14.82 15.65
C THR A 44 2.66 13.90 14.47
N THR A 45 3.04 12.65 14.74
CA THR A 45 3.37 11.66 13.71
C THR A 45 2.49 10.44 13.87
N GLU A 46 1.76 10.06 12.82
CA GLU A 46 1.02 8.80 12.80
C GLU A 46 1.99 7.61 12.69
N MET A 47 1.85 6.63 13.58
CA MET A 47 2.65 5.40 13.59
C MET A 47 1.78 4.19 13.92
N TYR A 48 2.39 3.02 13.93
CA TYR A 48 1.73 1.74 14.18
C TYR A 48 2.51 0.93 15.21
N VAL A 49 1.79 0.17 16.04
CA VAL A 49 2.40 -0.81 16.94
C VAL A 49 2.94 -1.99 16.11
N ASN A 50 4.21 -2.33 16.27
CA ASN A 50 4.86 -3.47 15.65
C ASN A 50 5.76 -4.16 16.67
N ALA A 51 5.15 -4.99 17.51
CA ALA A 51 5.82 -5.79 18.53
C ALA A 51 5.47 -7.28 18.36
N LYS A 52 6.02 -8.15 19.22
CA LYS A 52 5.64 -9.58 19.23
C LYS A 52 4.22 -9.80 19.74
N ASN A 53 3.79 -8.99 20.71
CA ASN A 53 2.49 -9.05 21.38
C ASN A 53 1.90 -7.64 21.53
N ASP A 54 0.69 -7.56 22.09
CA ASP A 54 0.10 -6.30 22.53
C ASP A 54 1.02 -5.58 23.53
N ILE A 55 0.97 -4.24 23.52
CA ILE A 55 1.84 -3.40 24.36
C ILE A 55 1.05 -2.67 25.43
N ILE A 56 1.72 -2.30 26.52
CA ILE A 56 1.13 -1.59 27.65
C ILE A 56 1.28 -0.09 27.44
N LEU A 57 0.19 0.66 27.62
CA LEU A 57 0.19 2.12 27.72
C LEU A 57 0.42 2.53 29.18
N ARG A 58 1.43 3.37 29.43
CA ARG A 58 1.87 3.73 30.78
C ARG A 58 1.64 5.20 31.11
N ALA A 59 1.43 5.50 32.39
CA ALA A 59 1.28 6.87 32.87
C ALA A 59 2.59 7.69 32.80
N GLU A 60 3.73 7.03 32.93
CA GLU A 60 5.07 7.65 32.93
C GLU A 60 6.07 6.85 32.06
N PRO A 61 7.16 7.48 31.56
CA PRO A 61 8.19 6.82 30.75
C PRO A 61 9.14 5.95 31.61
N LYS A 62 8.58 5.00 32.37
CA LYS A 62 9.34 4.03 33.19
C LYS A 62 8.68 2.66 33.15
N GLN A 63 9.49 1.61 33.28
CA GLN A 63 9.05 0.22 33.10
C GLN A 63 7.94 -0.22 34.07
N ASN A 64 7.94 0.30 35.30
CA ASN A 64 7.01 -0.08 36.36
C ASN A 64 5.97 1.02 36.67
N ALA A 65 5.71 1.92 35.72
CA ALA A 65 4.62 2.89 35.86
C ALA A 65 3.25 2.21 35.83
N GLU A 66 2.25 2.92 36.37
CA GLU A 66 0.84 2.55 36.27
C GLU A 66 0.45 2.22 34.83
N GLN A 67 -0.28 1.12 34.69
CA GLN A 67 -0.83 0.65 33.42
C GLN A 67 -2.17 1.34 33.17
N LEU A 68 -2.20 2.25 32.20
CA LEU A 68 -3.41 2.95 31.77
C LEU A 68 -4.27 2.09 30.84
N GLY A 69 -3.65 1.10 30.18
CA GLY A 69 -4.34 0.17 29.31
C GLY A 69 -3.41 -0.67 28.45
N THR A 70 -4.02 -1.41 27.52
CA THR A 70 -3.33 -2.27 26.55
C THR A 70 -3.67 -1.81 25.14
N ILE A 71 -2.66 -1.72 24.29
CA ILE A 71 -2.80 -1.39 22.87
C ILE A 71 -2.52 -2.63 22.06
N LYS A 72 -3.51 -3.04 21.25
CA LYS A 72 -3.39 -4.20 20.39
C LYS A 72 -2.24 -4.03 19.41
N ASN A 73 -1.49 -5.09 19.17
CA ASN A 73 -0.46 -5.10 18.14
C ASN A 73 -1.05 -4.71 16.77
N HIS A 74 -0.26 -4.01 15.95
CA HIS A 74 -0.69 -3.44 14.66
C HIS A 74 -1.80 -2.38 14.75
N SER A 75 -2.07 -1.81 15.92
CA SER A 75 -2.95 -0.65 16.03
C SER A 75 -2.25 0.61 15.56
N LYS A 76 -3.01 1.52 14.96
CA LYS A 76 -2.58 2.87 14.62
C LYS A 76 -2.57 3.74 15.88
N VAL A 77 -1.54 4.57 16.04
CA VAL A 77 -1.37 5.52 17.14
C VAL A 77 -0.86 6.86 16.62
N THR A 78 -1.10 7.94 17.37
CA THR A 78 -0.51 9.25 17.09
C THR A 78 0.61 9.51 18.08
N VAL A 79 1.85 9.66 17.62
CA VAL A 79 2.99 10.04 18.45
C VAL A 79 3.01 11.56 18.59
N LEU A 80 2.99 12.04 19.83
CA LEU A 80 2.99 13.46 20.17
C LEU A 80 4.40 13.95 20.50
N SER A 81 5.22 13.09 21.11
CA SER A 81 6.63 13.35 21.36
C SER A 81 7.40 12.04 21.53
N SER A 82 8.73 12.09 21.39
CA SER A 82 9.60 10.95 21.67
C SER A 82 10.92 11.42 22.26
N SER A 83 11.37 10.75 23.31
CA SER A 83 12.63 11.05 23.99
C SER A 83 13.08 9.83 24.79
N ASN A 84 14.40 9.60 24.86
CA ASN A 84 15.02 8.58 25.71
C ASN A 84 14.40 7.17 25.58
N GLY A 85 14.04 6.76 24.36
CA GLY A 85 13.48 5.43 24.08
C GLY A 85 11.98 5.28 24.39
N TRP A 86 11.31 6.35 24.80
CA TRP A 86 9.87 6.41 25.04
C TRP A 86 9.19 7.36 24.05
N SER A 87 7.98 6.98 23.67
CA SER A 87 7.08 7.81 22.86
C SER A 87 5.83 8.10 23.66
N TYR A 88 5.48 9.39 23.79
CA TYR A 88 4.17 9.80 24.28
C TYR A 88 3.18 9.75 23.12
N ILE A 89 2.13 8.96 23.27
CA ILE A 89 1.20 8.65 22.19
C ILE A 89 -0.25 8.85 22.62
N LYS A 90 -1.10 9.09 21.63
CA LYS A 90 -2.55 9.03 21.72
C LYS A 90 -3.08 7.80 20.98
N SER A 91 -3.93 7.04 21.66
CA SER A 91 -4.64 5.88 21.12
C SER A 91 -6.12 5.97 21.50
N GLY A 92 -6.95 6.47 20.58
CA GLY A 92 -8.36 6.77 20.86
C GLY A 92 -8.50 7.92 21.87
N LYS A 93 -9.12 7.63 23.02
CA LYS A 93 -9.30 8.59 24.13
C LYS A 93 -8.18 8.54 25.18
N LEU A 94 -7.25 7.59 25.06
CA LEU A 94 -6.18 7.40 26.02
C LEU A 94 -4.87 8.01 25.49
N GLU A 95 -4.13 8.64 26.40
CA GLU A 95 -2.78 9.18 26.14
C GLU A 95 -1.81 8.65 27.19
N GLY A 96 -0.57 8.39 26.79
CA GLY A 96 0.42 7.78 27.68
C GLY A 96 1.71 7.40 26.97
N TYR A 97 2.59 6.72 27.68
CA TYR A 97 3.93 6.36 27.22
C TYR A 97 4.02 4.90 26.79
N VAL A 98 4.72 4.67 25.68
CA VAL A 98 5.12 3.35 25.17
C VAL A 98 6.59 3.36 24.78
N TYR A 99 7.21 2.19 24.68
CA TYR A 99 8.57 2.08 24.14
C TYR A 99 8.58 2.45 22.65
N SER A 100 9.46 3.38 22.25
CA SER A 100 9.56 3.84 20.85
C SER A 100 9.89 2.70 19.88
N VAL A 101 10.69 1.72 20.34
CA VAL A 101 11.07 0.54 19.54
C VAL A 101 9.90 -0.37 19.18
N ALA A 102 8.75 -0.23 19.86
CA ALA A 102 7.53 -0.94 19.52
C ALA A 102 6.71 -0.23 18.43
N LEU A 103 7.16 0.91 17.94
CA LEU A 103 6.47 1.71 16.93
C LEU A 103 7.20 1.67 15.59
N THR A 104 6.43 1.75 14.51
CA THR A 104 6.93 1.85 13.14
C THR A 104 6.10 2.85 12.34
N THR A 105 6.74 3.57 11.43
CA THR A 105 6.05 4.39 10.43
C THR A 105 5.42 3.55 9.32
N LYS A 106 5.87 2.30 9.15
CA LYS A 106 5.31 1.36 8.17
C LYS A 106 4.10 0.65 8.75
N ASN A 107 2.92 0.88 8.18
CA ASN A 107 1.70 0.17 8.60
C ASN A 107 1.91 -1.36 8.48
N PRO A 108 1.92 -2.12 9.59
CA PRO A 108 2.06 -3.58 9.57
C PRO A 108 0.85 -4.27 8.93
N LYS A 109 -0.29 -3.56 8.91
CA LYS A 109 -1.51 -3.89 8.17
C LYS A 109 -1.61 -3.09 6.87
N ALA A 110 -0.51 -2.54 6.33
CA ALA A 110 -0.52 -1.92 5.00
C ALA A 110 -1.00 -2.97 4.00
N THR A 111 -2.28 -2.92 3.68
CA THR A 111 -2.84 -3.59 2.53
C THR A 111 -2.26 -2.91 1.29
N ASN A 112 -1.22 -3.50 0.71
CA ASN A 112 -1.14 -3.62 -0.75
C ASN A 112 -2.22 -4.63 -1.22
N GLY A 113 -3.43 -4.51 -0.68
CA GLY A 113 -4.54 -5.41 -0.92
C GLY A 113 -4.98 -5.33 -2.37
N THR A 114 -4.75 -4.17 -2.99
CA THR A 114 -5.09 -3.90 -4.38
C THR A 114 -3.82 -3.95 -5.24
N VAL A 115 -3.77 -4.88 -6.18
CA VAL A 115 -2.72 -5.00 -7.19
C VAL A 115 -3.25 -4.49 -8.52
N THR A 116 -2.65 -3.41 -9.03
CA THR A 116 -3.05 -2.75 -10.28
C THR A 116 -2.21 -3.20 -11.48
N GLY A 117 -1.26 -4.11 -11.28
CA GLY A 117 -0.39 -4.66 -12.32
C GLY A 117 1.03 -4.95 -11.84
N GLY A 118 1.95 -5.09 -12.78
CA GLY A 118 3.32 -5.53 -12.57
C GLY A 118 3.45 -7.05 -12.42
N LEU A 119 2.43 -7.82 -12.78
CA LEU A 119 2.41 -9.27 -12.65
C LEU A 119 3.04 -9.99 -13.84
N VAL A 120 3.44 -9.27 -14.90
CA VAL A 120 4.17 -9.86 -16.02
C VAL A 120 5.67 -10.00 -15.74
N PRO A 121 6.35 -10.97 -16.38
CA PRO A 121 7.80 -11.08 -16.33
C PRO A 121 8.53 -9.81 -16.78
N SER A 122 9.68 -9.53 -16.18
CA SER A 122 10.56 -8.44 -16.62
C SER A 122 11.35 -8.85 -17.87
N GLU A 123 11.60 -7.88 -18.76
CA GLU A 123 12.37 -8.10 -19.98
C GLU A 123 13.74 -8.69 -19.69
N GLY A 124 14.21 -9.58 -20.57
CA GLY A 124 15.56 -10.14 -20.47
C GLY A 124 15.72 -11.23 -19.43
N LEU A 125 14.68 -11.62 -18.69
CA LEU A 125 14.76 -12.77 -17.81
C LEU A 125 14.82 -14.10 -18.59
N ILE A 126 15.53 -15.07 -18.03
CA ILE A 126 15.42 -16.48 -18.38
C ILE A 126 14.74 -17.18 -17.21
N LEU A 127 13.53 -17.69 -17.44
CA LEU A 127 12.70 -18.38 -16.46
C LEU A 127 12.73 -19.88 -16.73
N THR A 128 13.10 -20.69 -15.74
CA THR A 128 13.08 -22.15 -15.86
C THR A 128 12.01 -22.74 -14.97
N TYR A 129 11.17 -23.61 -15.53
CA TYR A 129 10.08 -24.29 -14.84
C TYR A 129 10.31 -25.80 -14.78
N ASN A 130 9.85 -26.45 -13.71
CA ASN A 130 9.81 -27.91 -13.57
C ASN A 130 8.83 -28.34 -12.45
N PRO A 131 7.65 -28.88 -12.78
CA PRO A 131 7.17 -29.12 -14.15
C PRO A 131 6.83 -27.80 -14.89
N SER A 132 6.73 -27.85 -16.22
CA SER A 132 6.39 -26.71 -17.07
C SER A 132 4.87 -26.45 -17.08
N PHE A 133 4.38 -25.57 -17.94
CA PHE A 133 2.97 -25.18 -17.98
C PHE A 133 2.05 -26.28 -18.53
N LEU A 134 2.49 -27.01 -19.57
CA LEU A 134 1.69 -28.01 -20.27
C LEU A 134 2.35 -29.40 -20.30
N ASP A 135 3.54 -29.55 -19.74
CA ASP A 135 4.31 -30.78 -19.74
C ASP A 135 4.99 -30.96 -18.38
N ASP A 136 5.13 -32.21 -17.95
CA ASP A 136 5.88 -32.59 -16.75
C ASP A 136 7.40 -32.37 -16.90
N ALA A 137 7.84 -31.90 -18.06
CA ALA A 137 9.22 -31.61 -18.41
C ALA A 137 9.77 -30.31 -17.78
N LYS A 138 11.11 -30.24 -17.75
CA LYS A 138 11.85 -29.03 -17.40
C LYS A 138 12.13 -28.17 -18.62
N GLU A 139 11.59 -26.97 -18.64
CA GLU A 139 11.74 -26.02 -19.76
C GLU A 139 12.28 -24.67 -19.30
N SER A 140 12.95 -23.96 -20.21
CA SER A 140 13.49 -22.62 -19.97
C SER A 140 13.00 -21.67 -21.06
N PHE A 141 12.59 -20.47 -20.64
CA PHE A 141 12.03 -19.47 -21.52
C PHE A 141 12.78 -18.15 -21.41
N ILE A 142 13.10 -17.56 -22.55
CA ILE A 142 13.61 -16.20 -22.66
C ILE A 142 12.41 -15.25 -22.70
N VAL A 143 12.39 -14.27 -21.80
CA VAL A 143 11.38 -13.21 -21.78
C VAL A 143 11.75 -12.13 -22.79
N LYS A 144 10.80 -11.83 -23.68
CA LYS A 144 10.86 -10.68 -24.60
C LYS A 144 9.56 -9.88 -24.56
N LYS A 145 9.64 -8.57 -24.59
CA LYS A 145 8.52 -7.63 -24.57
C LYS A 145 8.35 -6.98 -25.92
N ASP A 146 7.09 -6.86 -26.31
CA ASP A 146 6.67 -6.13 -27.50
C ASP A 146 5.38 -5.36 -27.16
N GLY A 147 5.49 -4.05 -26.95
CA GLY A 147 4.37 -3.23 -26.47
C GLY A 147 3.76 -3.74 -25.16
N GLU A 148 2.47 -4.06 -25.17
CA GLU A 148 1.72 -4.62 -24.02
C GLU A 148 1.93 -6.13 -23.84
N TYR A 149 2.58 -6.79 -24.80
CA TYR A 149 2.83 -8.22 -24.77
C TYR A 149 4.16 -8.53 -24.08
N THR A 150 4.17 -9.55 -23.25
CA THR A 150 5.37 -10.17 -22.69
C THR A 150 5.39 -11.65 -23.06
N HIS A 151 6.32 -12.03 -23.91
CA HIS A 151 6.42 -13.34 -24.54
C HIS A 151 7.45 -14.22 -23.85
N LEU A 152 7.15 -15.51 -23.75
CA LEU A 152 8.06 -16.56 -23.29
C LEU A 152 8.45 -17.44 -24.47
N TYR A 153 9.71 -17.35 -24.89
CA TYR A 153 10.27 -18.15 -25.97
C TYR A 153 11.11 -19.29 -25.41
N ASN A 154 10.78 -20.54 -25.74
CA ASN A 154 11.66 -21.67 -25.46
C ASN A 154 12.63 -21.86 -26.64
N PRO A 155 13.95 -21.65 -26.48
CA PRO A 155 14.92 -21.85 -27.57
C PRO A 155 15.02 -23.29 -28.10
N LYS A 156 14.46 -24.26 -27.38
CA LYS A 156 14.37 -25.66 -27.81
C LYS A 156 13.06 -25.98 -28.54
N SER A 157 12.12 -25.04 -28.61
CA SER A 157 10.88 -25.19 -29.36
C SER A 157 11.17 -25.25 -30.86
N SER A 158 10.47 -26.12 -31.60
CA SER A 158 10.51 -26.12 -33.06
C SER A 158 9.97 -24.83 -33.69
N LEU A 159 9.25 -24.03 -32.91
CA LEU A 159 8.68 -22.75 -33.32
C LEU A 159 9.61 -21.55 -33.08
N TYR A 160 10.77 -21.77 -32.43
CA TYR A 160 11.71 -20.70 -32.14
C TYR A 160 12.55 -20.32 -33.37
N PRO A 161 12.83 -19.02 -33.62
CA PRO A 161 12.45 -17.84 -32.84
C PRO A 161 11.12 -17.19 -33.28
N ASP A 162 10.43 -17.79 -34.26
CA ASP A 162 9.33 -17.13 -34.98
C ASP A 162 8.06 -16.98 -34.15
N LEU A 163 7.76 -17.93 -33.26
CA LEU A 163 6.62 -17.86 -32.36
C LEU A 163 7.01 -18.12 -30.89
N PRO A 164 6.45 -17.35 -29.94
CA PRO A 164 6.60 -17.66 -28.54
C PRO A 164 5.76 -18.87 -28.14
N ASN A 165 6.11 -19.49 -27.01
CA ASN A 165 5.31 -20.58 -26.44
C ASN A 165 4.14 -20.04 -25.61
N TYR A 166 4.39 -18.99 -24.82
CA TYR A 166 3.39 -18.38 -23.96
C TYR A 166 3.43 -16.86 -24.06
N THR A 167 2.30 -16.22 -23.80
CA THR A 167 2.18 -14.76 -23.83
C THR A 167 1.41 -14.27 -22.61
N TYR A 168 1.93 -13.21 -22.02
CA TYR A 168 1.29 -12.38 -21.01
C TYR A 168 0.85 -11.07 -21.66
N ILE A 169 -0.33 -10.59 -21.30
CA ILE A 169 -0.86 -9.27 -21.67
C ILE A 169 -1.32 -8.62 -20.38
N GLU A 170 -0.78 -7.47 -20.05
CA GLU A 170 -1.18 -6.71 -18.87
C GLU A 170 -1.48 -5.26 -19.25
N THR A 171 -2.76 -4.91 -19.16
CA THR A 171 -3.24 -3.54 -19.33
C THR A 171 -3.68 -2.99 -17.98
N LYS A 172 -4.12 -1.73 -17.94
CA LYS A 172 -4.71 -1.15 -16.72
C LYS A 172 -5.96 -1.90 -16.22
N ASP A 173 -6.66 -2.61 -17.10
CA ASP A 173 -7.98 -3.20 -16.82
C ASP A 173 -7.93 -4.74 -16.78
N ARG A 174 -6.84 -5.39 -17.21
CA ARG A 174 -6.81 -6.84 -17.38
C ARG A 174 -5.41 -7.44 -17.33
N LEU A 175 -5.32 -8.63 -16.74
CA LEU A 175 -4.21 -9.56 -16.89
C LEU A 175 -4.67 -10.80 -17.65
N LEU A 176 -4.01 -11.13 -18.75
CA LEU A 176 -4.24 -12.34 -19.55
C LEU A 176 -2.94 -13.10 -19.74
N ILE A 177 -2.98 -14.42 -19.55
CA ILE A 177 -1.83 -15.33 -19.68
C ILE A 177 -2.30 -16.62 -20.34
N GLY A 178 -1.61 -17.07 -21.38
CA GLY A 178 -1.96 -18.30 -22.09
C GLY A 178 -0.90 -18.76 -23.07
N VAL A 179 -1.25 -19.79 -23.85
CA VAL A 179 -0.47 -20.25 -25.00
C VAL A 179 -0.48 -19.15 -26.07
N ALA A 180 0.68 -18.83 -26.62
CA ALA A 180 0.76 -17.82 -27.64
C ALA A 180 0.00 -18.23 -28.91
N SER A 181 -0.63 -17.26 -29.57
CA SER A 181 -1.38 -17.48 -30.82
C SER A 181 -2.48 -18.56 -30.73
N SER A 182 -3.08 -18.73 -29.56
CA SER A 182 -4.12 -19.70 -29.27
C SER A 182 -5.20 -19.10 -28.34
N ASP A 183 -6.37 -19.72 -28.32
CA ASP A 183 -7.45 -19.50 -27.36
C ASP A 183 -7.27 -20.28 -26.04
N PHE A 184 -6.14 -20.99 -25.86
CA PHE A 184 -5.82 -21.69 -24.62
C PHE A 184 -5.28 -20.72 -23.56
N ILE A 185 -6.19 -20.26 -22.70
CA ILE A 185 -5.94 -19.25 -21.66
C ILE A 185 -5.84 -19.89 -20.28
N PHE A 186 -4.76 -19.60 -19.56
CA PHE A 186 -4.57 -20.02 -18.17
C PHE A 186 -5.26 -19.04 -17.21
N ILE A 187 -4.99 -17.75 -17.37
CA ILE A 187 -5.47 -16.67 -16.51
C ILE A 187 -6.03 -15.56 -17.39
N ASN A 188 -7.22 -15.08 -17.07
CA ASN A 188 -7.82 -13.89 -17.69
C ASN A 188 -8.70 -13.19 -16.66
N VAL A 189 -8.10 -12.27 -15.91
CA VAL A 189 -8.75 -11.61 -14.77
C VAL A 189 -8.71 -10.09 -14.91
N PRO A 190 -9.74 -9.37 -14.43
CA PRO A 190 -9.71 -7.92 -14.42
C PRO A 190 -8.66 -7.39 -13.44
N LEU A 191 -8.11 -6.23 -13.75
CA LEU A 191 -7.33 -5.40 -12.84
C LEU A 191 -8.17 -4.18 -12.42
N PRO A 192 -8.05 -3.73 -11.16
CA PRO A 192 -7.13 -4.21 -10.13
C PRO A 192 -7.65 -5.41 -9.32
N LEU A 193 -6.73 -6.22 -8.79
CA LEU A 193 -7.02 -7.38 -7.93
C LEU A 193 -7.02 -6.98 -6.46
N LYS A 194 -8.14 -7.12 -5.76
CA LYS A 194 -8.26 -6.82 -4.33
C LYS A 194 -8.28 -8.11 -3.50
N GLN A 195 -7.36 -8.27 -2.54
CA GLN A 195 -7.35 -9.43 -1.65
C GLN A 195 -8.72 -9.65 -0.98
N GLY A 196 -9.20 -10.89 -1.05
CA GLY A 196 -10.49 -11.32 -0.53
C GLY A 196 -11.69 -11.05 -1.45
N SER A 197 -11.51 -10.33 -2.56
CA SER A 197 -12.58 -10.18 -3.56
C SER A 197 -12.63 -11.38 -4.51
N HIS A 198 -13.81 -11.62 -5.07
CA HIS A 198 -13.97 -12.47 -6.23
C HIS A 198 -13.93 -11.62 -7.50
N VAL A 199 -13.31 -12.16 -8.54
CA VAL A 199 -13.29 -11.61 -9.89
C VAL A 199 -13.81 -12.65 -10.87
N LYS A 200 -14.30 -12.20 -12.02
CA LYS A 200 -14.81 -13.07 -13.08
C LYS A 200 -13.74 -13.26 -14.13
N GLN A 201 -13.42 -14.52 -14.40
CA GLN A 201 -12.57 -14.90 -15.53
C GLN A 201 -13.47 -15.40 -16.66
N PRO A 202 -13.59 -14.65 -17.78
CA PRO A 202 -14.33 -15.12 -18.94
C PRO A 202 -13.70 -16.41 -19.49
N ILE A 203 -14.55 -17.39 -19.76
CA ILE A 203 -14.19 -18.61 -20.50
C ILE A 203 -15.05 -18.73 -21.76
N MET A 204 -14.87 -19.80 -22.53
CA MET A 204 -15.59 -20.02 -23.79
C MET A 204 -17.12 -20.06 -23.55
N TYR A 205 -17.91 -19.64 -24.56
CA TYR A 205 -19.38 -19.70 -24.55
C TYR A 205 -20.10 -18.85 -23.48
N TYR A 206 -19.56 -17.67 -23.14
CA TYR A 206 -20.15 -16.71 -22.18
C TYR A 206 -20.23 -17.22 -20.73
N GLU A 207 -19.54 -18.30 -20.41
CA GLU A 207 -19.38 -18.74 -19.03
C GLU A 207 -18.27 -17.92 -18.34
N GLU A 208 -18.40 -17.77 -17.02
CA GLU A 208 -17.41 -17.07 -16.20
C GLU A 208 -17.01 -17.96 -15.03
N LEU A 209 -15.70 -18.11 -14.81
CA LEU A 209 -15.17 -18.70 -13.60
C LEU A 209 -15.13 -17.66 -12.50
N ASP A 210 -15.64 -18.04 -11.33
CA ASP A 210 -15.47 -17.25 -10.11
C ASP A 210 -14.08 -17.53 -9.53
N VAL A 211 -13.27 -16.46 -9.42
CA VAL A 211 -11.89 -16.55 -8.98
C VAL A 211 -11.70 -15.70 -7.72
N LEU A 212 -11.36 -16.36 -6.62
CA LEU A 212 -11.02 -15.66 -5.36
C LEU A 212 -9.59 -15.14 -5.44
N VAL A 213 -9.40 -13.84 -5.20
CA VAL A 213 -8.09 -13.26 -4.92
C VAL A 213 -7.71 -13.62 -3.48
N GLU A 214 -7.24 -14.84 -3.26
CA GLU A 214 -6.97 -15.42 -1.94
C GLU A 214 -5.87 -14.62 -1.20
N SER A 215 -4.88 -14.12 -1.93
CA SER A 215 -3.85 -13.26 -1.36
C SER A 215 -3.27 -12.29 -2.37
N THR A 216 -2.77 -11.15 -1.88
CA THR A 216 -1.84 -10.25 -2.58
C THR A 216 -0.61 -9.94 -1.72
N THR A 217 -0.49 -10.60 -0.56
CA THR A 217 0.43 -10.23 0.53
C THR A 217 1.26 -11.40 1.05
N LYS A 218 0.86 -12.65 0.74
CA LYS A 218 1.58 -13.84 1.21
C LYS A 218 3.00 -13.89 0.67
N THR A 219 3.88 -14.47 1.48
CA THR A 219 5.22 -14.84 1.06
C THR A 219 5.22 -16.32 0.67
N ILE A 220 5.66 -16.64 -0.54
CA ILE A 220 5.67 -17.99 -1.09
C ILE A 220 7.10 -18.38 -1.45
N LYS A 221 7.50 -19.58 -1.03
CA LYS A 221 8.77 -20.19 -1.41
C LYS A 221 8.52 -21.23 -2.51
N VAL A 222 9.34 -21.19 -3.54
CA VAL A 222 9.45 -22.18 -4.62
C VAL A 222 10.92 -22.53 -4.80
N LYS A 223 11.24 -23.50 -5.67
CA LYS A 223 12.63 -23.88 -5.97
C LYS A 223 13.52 -22.70 -6.43
N ALA A 224 12.95 -21.73 -7.15
CA ALA A 224 13.69 -20.54 -7.58
C ALA A 224 14.00 -19.52 -6.46
N GLY A 225 13.38 -19.63 -5.28
CA GLY A 225 13.58 -18.71 -4.17
C GLY A 225 12.31 -18.35 -3.41
N THR A 226 12.36 -17.24 -2.68
CA THR A 226 11.26 -16.75 -1.84
C THR A 226 10.74 -15.43 -2.39
N PHE A 227 9.44 -15.38 -2.69
CA PHE A 227 8.74 -14.22 -3.24
C PHE A 227 7.77 -13.65 -2.22
N LYS A 228 7.80 -12.33 -2.00
CA LYS A 228 6.86 -11.61 -1.12
C LYS A 228 5.74 -10.99 -1.95
N ASN A 229 4.62 -10.66 -1.31
CA ASN A 229 3.46 -10.02 -1.95
C ASN A 229 2.94 -10.81 -3.16
N VAL A 230 2.87 -12.13 -3.01
CA VAL A 230 2.42 -13.02 -4.07
C VAL A 230 0.92 -12.93 -4.21
N VAL A 231 0.47 -12.70 -5.44
CA VAL A 231 -0.93 -12.81 -5.81
C VAL A 231 -1.28 -14.29 -5.90
N ILE A 232 -2.32 -14.71 -5.19
CA ILE A 232 -2.84 -16.06 -5.25
C ILE A 232 -4.28 -15.98 -5.74
N LEU A 233 -4.51 -16.53 -6.92
CA LEU A 233 -5.84 -16.72 -7.47
C LEU A 233 -6.27 -18.14 -7.12
N LYS A 234 -7.46 -18.30 -6.54
CA LYS A 234 -8.03 -19.60 -6.21
C LYS A 234 -9.32 -19.80 -7.00
N TYR A 235 -9.41 -20.91 -7.70
CA TYR A 235 -10.58 -21.28 -8.50
C TYR A 235 -11.55 -22.14 -7.68
N ALA A 236 -12.76 -22.33 -8.21
CA ALA A 236 -13.85 -23.05 -7.55
C ALA A 236 -13.49 -24.53 -7.25
N ASP A 237 -12.70 -25.17 -8.10
CA ASP A 237 -12.17 -26.54 -7.91
C ASP A 237 -11.06 -26.62 -6.85
N GLY A 238 -10.69 -25.47 -6.26
CA GLY A 238 -9.65 -25.33 -5.26
C GLY A 238 -8.25 -25.14 -5.83
N SER A 239 -8.06 -25.25 -7.14
CA SER A 239 -6.78 -25.01 -7.80
C SER A 239 -6.32 -23.56 -7.58
N ARG A 240 -5.00 -23.35 -7.68
CA ARG A 240 -4.39 -22.05 -7.41
C ARG A 240 -3.30 -21.69 -8.39
N GLU A 241 -3.30 -20.41 -8.77
CA GLU A 241 -2.24 -19.75 -9.51
C GLU A 241 -1.52 -18.77 -8.61
N TYR A 242 -0.19 -18.81 -8.61
CA TYR A 242 0.66 -17.99 -7.76
C TYR A 242 1.50 -17.06 -8.64
N LEU A 243 1.29 -15.75 -8.55
CA LEU A 243 1.98 -14.76 -9.37
C LEU A 243 2.83 -13.82 -8.52
N ALA A 244 4.07 -13.60 -8.96
CA ALA A 244 4.98 -12.65 -8.35
C ALA A 244 5.26 -11.47 -9.28
N ARG A 245 5.37 -10.27 -8.68
CA ARG A 245 5.62 -9.03 -9.41
C ARG A 245 6.94 -9.11 -10.18
N GLY A 246 6.91 -8.76 -11.46
CA GLY A 246 8.06 -8.77 -12.36
C GLY A 246 8.52 -10.17 -12.79
N ILE A 247 7.78 -11.23 -12.44
CA ILE A 247 8.14 -12.62 -12.68
C ILE A 247 7.03 -13.41 -13.40
N GLY A 248 5.75 -13.10 -13.18
CA GLY A 248 4.67 -13.93 -13.71
C GLY A 248 4.32 -15.07 -12.76
N ILE A 249 3.81 -16.15 -13.34
CA ILE A 249 3.48 -17.39 -12.62
C ILE A 249 4.77 -17.96 -12.03
N ILE A 250 4.76 -18.17 -10.71
CA ILE A 250 5.85 -18.84 -9.97
C ILE A 250 5.49 -20.27 -9.59
N LYS A 251 4.20 -20.59 -9.52
CA LYS A 251 3.67 -21.91 -9.16
C LYS A 251 2.20 -22.02 -9.59
N SER A 252 1.77 -23.22 -9.92
CA SER A 252 0.37 -23.59 -10.16
C SER A 252 0.08 -24.92 -9.46
N THR A 253 -1.09 -25.06 -8.83
CA THR A 253 -1.45 -26.28 -8.09
C THR A 253 -2.89 -26.71 -8.33
N THR A 254 -3.15 -28.01 -8.31
CA THR A 254 -4.50 -28.60 -8.22
C THR A 254 -5.17 -28.26 -6.87
N GLY A 255 -6.47 -28.58 -6.73
CA GLY A 255 -7.24 -28.34 -5.51
C GLY A 255 -6.74 -29.09 -4.27
N ASP A 256 -6.16 -30.27 -4.45
CA ASP A 256 -5.51 -31.07 -3.41
C ASP A 256 -4.04 -30.67 -3.17
N GLY A 257 -3.52 -29.68 -3.92
CA GLY A 257 -2.21 -29.09 -3.70
C GLY A 257 -1.05 -29.76 -4.46
N LYS A 258 -1.32 -30.68 -5.39
CA LYS A 258 -0.30 -31.21 -6.30
C LYS A 258 0.23 -30.07 -7.17
N ILE A 259 1.56 -30.00 -7.29
CA ILE A 259 2.23 -29.02 -8.16
C ILE A 259 2.03 -29.42 -9.62
N ILE A 260 1.54 -28.48 -10.42
CA ILE A 260 1.39 -28.61 -11.88
C ILE A 260 2.54 -27.88 -12.56
N THR A 261 2.88 -26.69 -12.07
CA THR A 261 3.97 -25.87 -12.59
C THR A 261 4.74 -25.27 -11.42
N GLU A 262 6.06 -25.24 -11.49
CA GLU A 262 6.89 -24.58 -10.47
C GLU A 262 8.11 -23.91 -11.08
N LEU A 263 8.31 -22.63 -10.77
CA LEU A 263 9.51 -21.89 -11.15
C LEU A 263 10.70 -22.38 -10.33
N VAL A 264 11.74 -22.84 -11.03
CA VAL A 264 12.94 -23.43 -10.42
C VAL A 264 14.21 -22.60 -10.61
N SER A 265 14.22 -21.65 -11.57
CA SER A 265 15.33 -20.71 -11.73
C SER A 265 14.88 -19.41 -12.38
N VAL A 266 15.49 -18.31 -11.95
CA VAL A 266 15.41 -16.99 -12.59
C VAL A 266 16.83 -16.52 -12.86
N LYS A 267 17.14 -16.19 -14.12
CA LYS A 267 18.44 -15.65 -14.53
C LYS A 267 18.23 -14.42 -15.41
N GLN A 268 19.28 -13.63 -15.59
CA GLN A 268 19.32 -12.61 -16.64
C GLN A 268 19.91 -13.22 -17.92
N SER A 269 19.27 -12.89 -19.05
CA SER A 269 19.84 -13.09 -20.39
C SER A 269 21.08 -12.21 -20.51
N LYS A 270 22.15 -12.78 -21.06
CA LYS A 270 23.38 -12.04 -21.34
C LYS A 270 23.23 -11.25 -22.64
#